data_AF-A0A7K9DTQ2-F1
#
_entry.id   AF-A0A7K9DTQ2-F1
#
_cell.length_a   1.000
_cell.length_b   1.000
_cell.length_c   1.000
_cell.angle_alpha   90.00
_cell.angle_beta   90.00
_cell.angle_gamma   90.00
#
_symmetry.space_group_name_H-M   'P 1'
#
loop_
_entity.id
_entity.type
_entity.pdbx_description
1 polymer ?
#
loop_
_entity_poly.entity_id
_entity_poly.type
_entity_poly.pdbx_seq_one_letter_code
_entity_poly.pdbx_strand_id
1 'polypeptide(L)'
;STLEGYYVDDALQGQGIYTYEDGVVLHGTYVDGELNGPAQEYDSDGRLIFKGQYKDNIRHGVCWIYYPDGGSLVGEVNEEGEMTGEKIAYVYPDGKTAYSGRFIDGEMIEAKLATLTAVEDGKPQFEVVPGSPVYSFDKSTSSCISTNALLPDPYESER
;
A
#
# COMPACT_ATOMS: atom_id res chain seq x y z
N SER A 1 -18.45 -15.97 4.78
CA SER A 1 -17.60 -15.16 5.69
C SER A 1 -18.08 -15.27 7.13
N THR A 2 -17.26 -14.86 8.10
CA THR A 2 -17.67 -14.68 9.51
C THR A 2 -17.34 -13.27 9.99
N LEU A 3 -18.15 -12.74 10.91
CA LEU A 3 -17.92 -11.44 11.55
C LEU A 3 -18.01 -11.62 13.07
N GLU A 4 -16.97 -11.20 13.77
CA GLU A 4 -16.83 -11.32 15.21
C GLU A 4 -16.56 -9.96 15.84
N GLY A 5 -17.23 -9.67 16.96
CA GLY A 5 -16.98 -8.47 17.75
C GLY A 5 -18.14 -8.13 18.69
N TYR A 6 -18.11 -6.92 19.23
CA TYR A 6 -19.10 -6.44 20.20
C TYR A 6 -20.23 -5.65 19.51
N TYR A 7 -21.49 -5.92 19.87
CA TYR A 7 -22.65 -5.31 19.23
C TYR A 7 -23.46 -4.45 20.20
N VAL A 8 -23.93 -3.30 19.73
CA VAL A 8 -24.90 -2.42 20.39
C VAL A 8 -26.02 -2.15 19.39
N ASP A 9 -27.26 -2.45 19.76
CA ASP A 9 -28.44 -2.25 18.90
C ASP A 9 -28.26 -2.84 17.49
N ASP A 10 -27.79 -4.09 17.42
CA ASP A 10 -27.46 -4.83 16.19
C ASP A 10 -26.31 -4.25 15.33
N ALA A 11 -25.64 -3.20 15.79
CA ALA A 11 -24.50 -2.59 15.12
C ALA A 11 -23.17 -2.99 15.77
N LEU A 12 -22.17 -3.35 14.95
CA LEU A 12 -20.81 -3.70 15.43
C LEU A 12 -20.08 -2.45 15.91
N GLN A 13 -19.40 -2.56 17.05
CA GLN A 13 -18.72 -1.46 17.74
C GLN A 13 -17.33 -1.86 18.20
N GLY A 14 -16.38 -0.93 18.08
CA GLY A 14 -15.01 -1.11 18.54
C GLY A 14 -14.23 -2.09 17.65
N GLN A 15 -13.39 -2.92 18.26
CA GLN A 15 -12.58 -3.87 17.49
C GLN A 15 -13.43 -5.04 17.01
N GLY A 16 -13.31 -5.37 15.72
CA GLY A 16 -13.97 -6.51 15.09
C GLY A 16 -13.05 -7.25 14.13
N ILE A 17 -13.39 -8.51 13.88
CA ILE A 17 -12.67 -9.41 12.97
C ILE A 17 -13.65 -9.89 11.91
N TYR A 18 -13.34 -9.63 10.65
CA TYR A 18 -14.08 -10.16 9.50
C TYR A 18 -13.21 -11.15 8.75
N THR A 19 -13.68 -12.39 8.61
CA THR A 19 -13.01 -13.45 7.84
C THR A 19 -13.73 -13.65 6.52
N TYR A 20 -13.04 -13.36 5.42
CA TYR A 20 -13.50 -13.57 4.06
C TYR A 20 -13.56 -15.07 3.71
N GLU A 21 -14.27 -15.42 2.64
CA GLU A 21 -14.43 -16.84 2.24
C GLU A 21 -13.14 -17.47 1.70
N ASP A 22 -12.23 -16.65 1.18
CA ASP A 22 -10.91 -17.04 0.71
C ASP A 22 -9.86 -17.17 1.83
N GLY A 23 -10.27 -16.91 3.08
CA GLY A 23 -9.42 -16.99 4.27
C GLY A 23 -8.66 -15.71 4.58
N VAL A 24 -8.84 -14.63 3.81
CA VAL A 24 -8.34 -13.30 4.20
C VAL A 24 -9.03 -12.88 5.50
N VAL A 25 -8.29 -12.23 6.40
CA VAL A 25 -8.81 -11.76 7.68
C VAL A 25 -8.57 -10.26 7.81
N LEU A 26 -9.64 -9.50 8.04
CA LEU A 26 -9.62 -8.08 8.34
C LEU A 26 -9.83 -7.88 9.85
N HIS A 27 -8.85 -7.24 10.49
CA HIS A 27 -8.99 -6.68 11.83
C HIS A 27 -9.28 -5.19 11.68
N GLY A 28 -10.45 -4.74 12.14
CA GLY A 28 -10.91 -3.37 11.92
C GLY A 28 -11.48 -2.73 13.17
N THR A 29 -11.49 -1.39 13.17
CA THR A 29 -12.25 -0.59 14.12
C THR A 29 -13.58 -0.22 13.49
N TYR A 30 -14.68 -0.49 14.19
CA TYR A 30 -16.05 -0.28 13.72
C TYR A 30 -16.77 0.75 14.60
N VAL A 31 -17.57 1.58 13.96
CA VAL A 31 -18.52 2.51 14.59
C VAL A 31 -19.85 2.34 13.86
N ASP A 32 -20.89 1.98 14.60
CA ASP A 32 -22.24 1.76 14.06
C ASP A 32 -22.29 0.78 12.87
N GLY A 33 -21.44 -0.27 12.92
CA GLY A 33 -21.35 -1.28 11.87
C GLY A 33 -20.43 -0.94 10.70
N GLU A 34 -19.88 0.27 10.65
CA GLU A 34 -19.00 0.74 9.58
C GLU A 34 -17.54 0.81 10.03
N LEU A 35 -16.61 0.43 9.14
CA LEU A 35 -15.18 0.58 9.37
C LEU A 35 -14.82 2.06 9.49
N ASN A 36 -14.35 2.42 10.69
CA ASN A 36 -14.01 3.76 11.10
C ASN A 36 -12.84 3.70 12.09
N GLY A 37 -11.63 3.96 11.60
CA GLY A 37 -10.39 3.90 12.37
C GLY A 37 -9.39 2.87 11.84
N PRO A 38 -8.43 2.43 12.68
CA PRO A 38 -7.36 1.54 12.25
C PRO A 38 -7.86 0.19 11.74
N ALA A 39 -7.19 -0.30 10.70
CA ALA A 39 -7.43 -1.62 10.15
C ALA A 39 -6.16 -2.29 9.63
N GLN A 40 -6.16 -3.62 9.67
CA GLN A 40 -5.11 -4.50 9.15
C GLN A 40 -5.75 -5.70 8.44
N GLU A 41 -5.24 -6.06 7.27
CA GLU A 41 -5.66 -7.28 6.57
C GLU A 41 -4.50 -8.26 6.49
N TYR A 42 -4.84 -9.54 6.65
CA TYR A 42 -3.91 -10.66 6.60
C TYR A 42 -4.38 -11.65 5.53
N ASP A 43 -3.46 -12.18 4.74
CA ASP A 43 -3.75 -13.28 3.82
C ASP A 43 -4.08 -14.58 4.58
N SER A 44 -4.46 -15.62 3.85
CA SER A 44 -4.82 -16.93 4.43
C SER A 44 -3.64 -17.68 5.09
N ASP A 45 -2.40 -17.24 4.83
CA ASP A 45 -1.19 -17.72 5.52
C ASP A 45 -0.86 -16.88 6.77
N GLY A 46 -1.64 -15.84 7.06
CA GLY A 46 -1.43 -14.91 8.17
C GLY A 46 -0.39 -13.82 7.91
N ARG A 47 0.02 -13.59 6.65
CA ARG A 47 0.92 -12.48 6.30
C ARG A 47 0.12 -11.17 6.21
N LEU A 48 0.67 -10.10 6.80
CA LEU A 48 0.10 -8.76 6.68
C LEU A 48 0.16 -8.30 5.22
N ILE A 49 -1.00 -8.00 4.62
CA ILE A 49 -1.12 -7.52 3.23
C ILE A 49 -1.61 -6.08 3.15
N PHE A 50 -2.26 -5.58 4.21
CA PHE A 50 -2.69 -4.19 4.31
C PHE A 50 -2.57 -3.65 5.73
N LYS A 51 -2.20 -2.39 5.85
CA LYS A 51 -2.26 -1.62 7.11
C LYS A 51 -2.65 -0.19 6.81
N GLY A 52 -3.70 0.30 7.44
CA GLY A 52 -4.16 1.66 7.20
C GLY A 52 -5.27 2.08 8.15
N GLN A 53 -6.05 3.05 7.71
CA GLN A 53 -7.25 3.51 8.39
C GLN A 53 -8.43 3.44 7.43
N TYR A 54 -9.62 3.36 7.99
CA TYR A 54 -10.87 3.51 7.27
C TYR A 54 -11.66 4.70 7.83
N LYS A 55 -12.47 5.28 6.97
CA LYS A 55 -13.51 6.24 7.32
C LYS A 55 -14.73 5.92 6.47
N ASP A 56 -15.86 5.66 7.10
CA ASP A 56 -17.13 5.34 6.44
C ASP A 56 -16.98 4.18 5.42
N ASN A 57 -16.26 3.11 5.81
CA ASN A 57 -15.91 1.95 4.97
C ASN A 57 -14.95 2.21 3.80
N ILE A 58 -14.40 3.42 3.67
CA ILE A 58 -13.43 3.78 2.63
C ILE A 58 -12.04 3.89 3.26
N ARG A 59 -11.00 3.36 2.60
CA ARG A 59 -9.61 3.53 3.06
C ARG A 59 -9.29 5.02 3.16
N HIS A 60 -8.58 5.43 4.21
CA HIS A 60 -8.35 6.84 4.53
C HIS A 60 -6.93 7.10 5.02
N GLY A 61 -6.38 8.26 4.63
CA GLY A 61 -5.07 8.71 5.08
C GLY A 61 -3.94 7.85 4.52
N VAL A 62 -2.85 7.74 5.29
CA VAL A 62 -1.69 6.95 4.86
C VAL A 62 -2.00 5.46 5.04
N CYS A 63 -1.95 4.74 3.93
CA CYS A 63 -2.13 3.29 3.88
C CYS A 63 -0.86 2.60 3.35
N TRP A 64 -0.66 1.36 3.77
CA TRP A 64 0.39 0.46 3.32
C TRP A 64 -0.25 -0.80 2.73
N ILE A 65 0.22 -1.21 1.55
CA ILE A 65 -0.09 -2.47 0.90
C ILE A 65 1.23 -3.26 0.82
N TYR A 66 1.23 -4.50 1.27
CA TYR A 66 2.42 -5.35 1.30
C TYR A 66 2.27 -6.48 0.28
N TYR A 67 3.30 -6.69 -0.51
CA TYR A 67 3.33 -7.72 -1.54
C TYR A 67 4.06 -8.97 -1.04
N PRO A 68 3.68 -10.18 -1.52
CA PRO A 68 4.32 -11.43 -1.09
C PRO A 68 5.82 -11.53 -1.37
N ASP A 69 6.34 -10.75 -2.32
CA ASP A 69 7.77 -10.66 -2.65
C ASP A 69 8.58 -9.79 -1.67
N GLY A 70 7.92 -9.16 -0.69
CA GLY A 70 8.52 -8.29 0.30
C GLY A 70 8.48 -6.80 -0.07
N GLY A 71 8.09 -6.45 -1.30
CA GLY A 71 7.83 -5.07 -1.69
C GLY A 71 6.59 -4.51 -1.00
N SER A 72 6.44 -3.18 -1.02
CA SER A 72 5.22 -2.54 -0.51
C SER A 72 4.89 -1.26 -1.26
N LEU A 73 3.62 -0.89 -1.27
CA LEU A 73 3.12 0.37 -1.79
C LEU A 73 2.54 1.20 -0.63
N VAL A 74 2.93 2.47 -0.55
CA VAL A 74 2.53 3.35 0.54
C VAL A 74 2.22 4.75 0.05
N GLY A 75 1.19 5.37 0.60
CA GLY A 75 0.86 6.75 0.31
C GLY A 75 -0.44 7.18 0.99
N GLU A 76 -0.73 8.47 0.88
CA GLU A 76 -2.06 8.99 1.20
C GLU A 76 -3.02 8.62 0.07
N VAL A 77 -4.08 7.88 0.39
CA VAL A 77 -5.09 7.46 -0.59
C VAL A 77 -6.00 8.63 -0.99
N ASN A 78 -6.62 8.54 -2.17
CA ASN A 78 -7.60 9.53 -2.62
C ASN A 78 -8.95 9.38 -1.87
N GLU A 79 -9.94 10.20 -2.24
CA GLU A 79 -11.28 10.19 -1.64
C GLU A 79 -12.04 8.86 -1.84
N GLU A 80 -11.64 8.07 -2.83
CA GLU A 80 -12.21 6.75 -3.14
C GLU A 80 -11.44 5.61 -2.46
N GLY A 81 -10.38 5.93 -1.70
CA GLY A 81 -9.56 4.95 -0.98
C GLY A 81 -8.56 4.21 -1.87
N GLU A 82 -8.22 4.79 -3.02
CA GLU A 82 -7.28 4.25 -4.00
C GLU A 82 -5.88 4.83 -3.84
N MET A 83 -4.88 4.07 -4.27
CA MET A 83 -3.48 4.53 -4.33
C MET A 83 -3.26 5.44 -5.55
N THR A 84 -3.93 6.59 -5.55
CA THR A 84 -3.89 7.61 -6.59
C THR A 84 -3.42 8.94 -6.01
N GLY A 85 -2.27 9.45 -6.45
CA GLY A 85 -1.72 10.71 -5.96
C GLY A 85 -0.26 10.97 -6.34
N GLU A 86 0.23 12.17 -6.05
CA GLU A 86 1.58 12.67 -6.40
C GLU A 86 2.69 12.27 -5.41
N LYS A 87 2.30 11.69 -4.27
CA LYS A 87 3.20 11.35 -3.14
C LYS A 87 2.98 9.91 -2.69
N ILE A 88 2.92 9.01 -3.65
CA ILE A 88 2.85 7.57 -3.42
C ILE A 88 4.23 6.98 -3.70
N ALA A 89 4.57 5.92 -2.98
CA ALA A 89 5.85 5.27 -3.13
C ALA A 89 5.73 3.74 -3.15
N TYR A 90 6.48 3.13 -4.07
CA TYR A 90 6.81 1.71 -4.00
C TYR A 90 8.13 1.56 -3.23
N VAL A 91 8.16 0.71 -2.23
CA VAL A 91 9.36 0.37 -1.43
C VAL A 91 9.77 -1.05 -1.76
N TYR A 92 11.04 -1.23 -2.12
CA TYR A 92 11.64 -2.53 -2.45
C TYR A 92 11.77 -3.43 -1.20
N PRO A 93 12.03 -4.73 -1.38
CA PRO A 93 12.14 -5.69 -0.27
C PRO A 93 13.27 -5.43 0.73
N ASP A 94 14.22 -4.53 0.45
CA ASP A 94 15.19 -4.08 1.48
C ASP A 94 14.58 -3.13 2.53
N GLY A 95 13.35 -2.66 2.31
CA GLY A 95 12.68 -1.70 3.17
C GLY A 95 13.30 -0.29 3.14
N LYS A 96 14.14 0.01 2.14
CA LYS A 96 14.90 1.27 2.07
C LYS A 96 14.84 1.89 0.67
N THR A 97 15.13 1.12 -0.36
CA THR A 97 15.12 1.59 -1.74
C THR A 97 13.66 1.80 -2.17
N ALA A 98 13.35 2.93 -2.80
CA ALA A 98 11.98 3.24 -3.16
C ALA A 98 11.87 4.02 -4.48
N TYR A 99 10.72 3.91 -5.13
CA TYR A 99 10.27 4.88 -6.11
C TYR A 99 9.21 5.77 -5.47
N SER A 100 9.38 7.09 -5.50
CA SER A 100 8.41 8.05 -4.97
C SER A 100 7.94 9.00 -6.08
N GLY A 101 6.63 9.18 -6.20
CA GLY A 101 6.03 10.11 -7.16
C GLY A 101 4.55 9.85 -7.41
N ARG A 102 4.15 9.99 -8.68
CA ARG A 102 2.77 9.92 -9.15
C ARG A 102 2.34 8.50 -9.48
N PHE A 103 1.28 8.06 -8.83
CA PHE A 103 0.62 6.78 -9.06
C PHE A 103 -0.87 6.99 -9.34
N ILE A 104 -1.48 6.10 -10.12
CA ILE A 104 -2.93 6.03 -10.36
C ILE A 104 -3.35 4.58 -10.15
N ASP A 105 -4.28 4.36 -9.22
CA ASP A 105 -4.75 3.03 -8.82
C ASP A 105 -3.59 2.05 -8.51
N GLY A 106 -2.54 2.58 -7.88
CA GLY A 106 -1.32 1.83 -7.55
C GLY A 106 -0.38 1.54 -8.73
N GLU A 107 -0.74 1.92 -9.96
CA GLU A 107 0.17 1.89 -11.10
C GLU A 107 1.10 3.11 -11.09
N MET A 108 2.41 2.85 -11.18
CA MET A 108 3.43 3.90 -11.20
C MET A 108 3.40 4.65 -12.53
N ILE A 109 3.02 5.93 -12.52
CA ILE A 109 2.98 6.72 -13.75
C ILE A 109 4.26 7.54 -13.93
N GLU A 110 4.74 8.17 -12.86
CA GLU A 110 5.98 8.95 -12.89
C GLU A 110 6.60 9.01 -11.50
N ALA A 111 7.72 8.33 -11.28
CA ALA A 111 8.38 8.33 -9.98
C ALA A 111 9.89 8.47 -10.11
N LYS A 112 10.51 8.97 -9.06
CA LYS A 112 11.96 9.09 -8.94
C LYS A 112 12.48 8.12 -7.90
N LEU A 113 13.74 7.71 -8.06
CA LEU A 113 14.42 6.94 -7.04
C LEU A 113 14.47 7.76 -5.75
N ALA A 114 14.15 7.13 -4.63
CA ALA A 114 14.11 7.71 -3.31
C ALA A 114 14.61 6.69 -2.28
N THR A 115 14.95 7.19 -1.10
CA THR A 115 15.28 6.39 0.08
C THR A 115 14.23 6.61 1.15
N LEU A 116 13.66 5.54 1.72
CA LEU A 116 12.88 5.60 2.95
C LEU A 116 13.82 5.92 4.11
N THR A 117 13.72 7.12 4.68
CA THR A 117 14.62 7.59 5.74
C THR A 117 14.06 7.40 7.13
N ALA A 118 12.73 7.48 7.28
CA ALA A 118 12.03 7.30 8.55
C ALA A 118 10.57 6.88 8.33
N VAL A 119 9.97 6.29 9.37
CA VAL A 119 8.53 6.08 9.49
C VAL A 119 8.10 6.62 10.85
N GLU A 120 7.39 7.74 10.86
CA GLU A 120 6.90 8.40 12.08
C GLU A 120 5.37 8.27 12.12
N ASP A 121 4.84 7.68 13.19
CA ASP A 121 3.40 7.43 13.35
C ASP A 121 2.73 6.75 12.14
N GLY A 122 3.47 5.83 11.49
CA GLY A 122 3.02 5.10 10.30
C GLY A 122 3.11 5.89 8.99
N LYS A 123 3.59 7.13 9.02
CA LYS A 123 3.80 7.97 7.84
C LYS A 123 5.25 7.87 7.37
N PRO A 124 5.51 7.41 6.14
CA PRO A 124 6.88 7.32 5.63
C PRO A 124 7.43 8.70 5.25
N GLN A 125 8.73 8.88 5.46
CA GLN A 125 9.50 10.02 4.96
C GLN A 125 10.49 9.53 3.91
N PHE A 126 10.44 10.13 2.72
CA PHE A 126 11.30 9.78 1.60
C PHE A 126 12.22 10.94 1.24
N GLU A 127 13.47 10.61 0.94
CA GLU A 127 14.42 11.53 0.33
C GLU A 127 14.66 11.11 -1.12
N VAL A 128 14.27 11.97 -2.07
CA VAL A 128 14.47 11.71 -3.50
C VAL A 128 15.95 11.84 -3.84
N VAL A 129 16.49 10.83 -4.53
CA VAL A 129 17.89 10.81 -4.97
C VAL A 129 18.11 11.89 -6.03
N PRO A 130 18.99 12.88 -5.78
CA PRO A 130 19.23 13.97 -6.72
C PRO A 130 19.70 13.46 -8.08
N GLY A 131 19.08 13.96 -9.15
CA GLY A 131 19.44 13.60 -10.52
C GLY A 131 19.01 12.19 -10.95
N SER A 132 18.22 11.47 -10.14
CA SER A 132 17.69 10.18 -10.57
C SER A 132 16.86 10.33 -11.85
N PRO A 133 16.89 9.32 -12.74
CA PRO A 133 15.94 9.27 -13.83
C PRO A 133 14.52 9.11 -13.30
N VAL A 134 13.58 9.27 -14.22
CA VAL A 134 12.16 9.01 -13.99
C VAL A 134 11.85 7.59 -14.40
N TYR A 135 11.10 6.89 -13.57
CA TYR A 135 10.61 5.54 -13.78
C TYR A 135 9.09 5.57 -13.92
N SER A 136 8.56 4.67 -14.75
CA SER A 136 7.14 4.45 -14.94
C SER A 136 6.88 2.95 -15.07
N PHE A 137 5.66 2.52 -14.83
CA PHE A 137 5.23 1.17 -15.16
C PHE A 137 5.37 0.95 -16.66
N ASP A 138 6.13 -0.08 -17.04
CA ASP A 138 6.49 -0.37 -18.42
C ASP A 138 6.51 -1.89 -18.63
N LYS A 139 5.31 -2.48 -18.57
CA LYS A 139 5.16 -3.92 -18.76
C LYS A 139 5.50 -4.29 -20.20
N SER A 140 6.44 -5.22 -20.37
CA SER A 140 6.81 -5.78 -21.67
C SER A 140 5.60 -6.36 -22.42
N THR A 141 5.66 -6.35 -23.75
CA THR A 141 4.73 -7.08 -24.62
C THR A 141 5.45 -8.22 -25.34
N SER A 142 4.73 -9.00 -26.14
CA SER A 142 5.34 -10.08 -26.95
C SER A 142 6.41 -9.60 -27.95
N SER A 143 6.47 -8.30 -28.23
CA SER A 143 7.38 -7.71 -29.21
C SER A 143 8.22 -6.54 -28.67
N CYS A 144 8.00 -6.10 -27.43
CA CYS A 144 8.75 -5.01 -26.80
C CYS A 144 9.16 -5.40 -25.38
N ILE A 145 10.47 -5.45 -25.12
CA ILE A 145 10.99 -5.81 -23.79
C ILE A 145 10.85 -4.65 -22.79
N SER A 146 11.08 -3.42 -23.23
CA SER A 146 10.92 -2.19 -22.44
C SER A 146 11.08 -0.97 -23.36
N THR A 147 10.43 0.13 -23.01
CA THR A 147 10.66 1.47 -23.55
C THR A 147 12.02 2.07 -23.15
N ASN A 148 12.61 1.62 -22.04
CA ASN A 148 13.89 2.10 -21.48
C ASN A 148 14.87 0.94 -21.24
N ALA A 149 15.19 0.16 -22.28
CA ALA A 149 15.99 -1.07 -22.15
C ALA A 149 17.41 -0.92 -21.57
N LEU A 150 17.96 0.30 -21.50
CA LEU A 150 19.29 0.59 -20.92
C LEU A 150 19.20 1.27 -19.55
N LEU A 151 17.99 1.50 -19.03
CA LEU A 151 17.77 2.03 -17.69
C LEU A 151 17.87 0.86 -16.70
N PRO A 152 18.92 0.81 -15.87
CA PRO A 152 19.06 -0.28 -14.93
C PRO A 152 18.06 -0.13 -13.77
N ASP A 153 17.67 -1.26 -13.19
CA ASP A 153 16.94 -1.25 -11.93
C ASP A 153 17.90 -0.86 -10.78
N PRO A 154 17.58 0.16 -9.98
CA PRO A 154 18.47 0.67 -8.94
C PRO A 154 18.67 -0.32 -7.80
N TYR A 155 17.70 -1.18 -7.50
CA TYR A 155 17.81 -2.19 -6.46
C TYR A 155 18.66 -3.39 -6.90
N GLU A 156 18.53 -3.83 -8.16
CA GLU A 156 19.39 -4.87 -8.71
C GLU A 156 20.83 -4.38 -8.89
N SER A 157 21.05 -3.11 -9.18
CA SER A 157 22.38 -2.55 -9.44
C SER A 157 23.29 -2.45 -8.20
N GLU A 158 22.72 -2.50 -6.99
CA GLU A 158 23.47 -2.45 -5.73
C GLU A 158 23.84 -3.84 -5.19
N ARG A 159 23.57 -4.92 -5.94
CA ARG A 159 23.77 -6.32 -5.53
C ARG A 159 24.91 -7.04 -6.24
#